data_AF-A0A9W9Z8V0-F1
#
_entry.id   AF-A0A9W9Z8V0-F1
#
_cell.length_a   1.000
_cell.length_b   1.000
_cell.length_c   1.000
_cell.angle_alpha   90.00
_cell.angle_beta   90.00
_cell.angle_gamma   90.00
#
_symmetry.space_group_name_H-M   'P 1'
#
loop_
_entity.id
_entity.type
_entity.pdbx_description
1 polymer ?
#
loop_
_entity_poly.entity_id
_entity_poly.type
_entity_poly.pdbx_seq_one_letter_code
_entity_poly.pdbx_strand_id
1 'polypeptide(L)'
;MCIDKVSIMGKDRYLVAYTTDTLLVGDLTHNKLSEVPWQGTGGNEKFFFENENVCMVFNAGELSLVEYGNNEILGTVRTEFMNPHLISVRLNERKQRGVDNNKKMAYLVDLKTITVVDMATGFNIATVNHDSRIDWLELNETGRTLLFRDKKLKLHLLDVETQVRTTILNYCTYVQWVPLSDVVVAQNRGNLCVWYNIDSPERVTMFPIKVRSLVRVISIQQQAPFYSWE
;
A
#
# COMPACT_ATOMS: atom_id res chain seq x y z
N MET A 1 -33.75 11.02 -6.19
CA MET A 1 -32.29 10.88 -6.27
C MET A 1 -31.86 11.51 -7.58
N CYS A 2 -31.34 12.73 -7.53
CA CYS A 2 -30.77 13.40 -8.70
C CYS A 2 -29.27 13.12 -8.68
N ILE A 3 -28.72 12.63 -9.78
CA ILE A 3 -27.28 12.49 -9.95
C ILE A 3 -26.81 13.82 -10.53
N ASP A 4 -25.98 14.54 -9.77
CA ASP A 4 -25.58 15.90 -10.13
C ASP A 4 -24.41 15.89 -11.12
N LYS A 5 -23.53 14.90 -10.98
CA LYS A 5 -22.34 14.74 -11.84
C LYS A 5 -21.90 13.29 -11.88
N VAL A 6 -21.47 12.85 -13.07
CA VAL A 6 -20.84 11.54 -13.30
C VAL A 6 -19.50 11.75 -13.99
N SER A 7 -18.49 10.99 -13.59
CA SER A 7 -17.15 11.04 -14.16
C SER A 7 -16.54 9.65 -14.20
N ILE A 8 -15.88 9.34 -15.32
CA ILE A 8 -15.11 8.10 -15.50
C ILE A 8 -13.64 8.47 -15.40
N MET A 9 -12.90 7.77 -14.53
CA MET A 9 -11.53 8.10 -14.13
C MET A 9 -10.64 6.85 -14.09
N GLY A 10 -9.33 7.07 -13.89
CA GLY A 10 -8.35 6.00 -13.71
C GLY A 10 -8.27 5.04 -14.89
N LYS A 11 -8.11 5.58 -16.11
CA LYS A 11 -8.03 4.83 -17.38
C LYS A 11 -9.31 4.04 -17.68
N ASP A 12 -10.44 4.73 -17.61
CA ASP A 12 -11.77 4.18 -17.94
C ASP A 12 -12.25 3.02 -17.07
N ARG A 13 -11.65 2.83 -15.89
CA ARG A 13 -11.99 1.75 -14.96
C ARG A 13 -12.90 2.19 -13.82
N TYR A 14 -12.77 3.43 -13.35
CA TYR A 14 -13.43 3.84 -12.11
C TYR A 14 -14.53 4.88 -12.35
N LEU A 15 -15.66 4.66 -11.71
CA LEU A 15 -16.79 5.58 -11.69
C LEU A 15 -16.68 6.46 -10.45
N VAL A 16 -16.91 7.76 -10.62
CA VAL A 16 -17.17 8.71 -9.54
C VAL A 16 -18.42 9.48 -9.88
N ALA A 17 -19.42 9.47 -9.01
CA ALA A 17 -20.63 10.26 -9.18
C ALA A 17 -21.10 10.86 -7.86
N TYR A 18 -21.85 11.95 -7.95
CA TYR A 18 -22.39 12.64 -6.79
C TYR A 18 -23.92 12.65 -6.86
N THR A 19 -24.55 12.44 -5.71
CA THR A 19 -25.92 12.88 -5.47
C THR A 19 -25.90 14.09 -4.55
N THR A 20 -27.08 14.56 -4.15
CA THR A 20 -27.24 15.63 -3.17
C THR A 20 -26.54 15.32 -1.83
N ASP A 21 -26.53 14.06 -1.41
CA ASP A 21 -26.10 13.65 -0.06
C ASP A 21 -25.03 12.55 -0.04
N THR A 22 -24.70 11.97 -1.20
CA THR A 22 -23.84 10.79 -1.31
C THR A 22 -22.79 10.90 -2.41
N LEU A 23 -21.70 10.19 -2.19
CA LEU A 23 -20.64 9.95 -3.18
C LEU A 23 -20.74 8.50 -3.63
N LEU A 24 -20.82 8.29 -4.93
CA LEU A 24 -20.72 6.99 -5.56
C LEU A 24 -19.31 6.80 -6.10
N VAL A 25 -18.67 5.69 -5.72
CA VAL A 25 -17.42 5.23 -6.31
C VAL A 25 -17.56 3.78 -6.75
N GLY A 26 -17.01 3.43 -7.90
CA GLY A 26 -17.12 2.05 -8.39
C GLY A 26 -15.94 1.60 -9.24
N ASP A 27 -15.64 0.30 -9.17
CA ASP A 27 -14.77 -0.40 -10.10
C ASP A 27 -15.64 -1.08 -11.18
N LEU A 28 -15.58 -0.54 -12.39
CA LEU A 28 -16.36 -1.00 -13.54
C LEU A 28 -15.88 -2.36 -14.06
N THR A 29 -14.62 -2.72 -13.82
CA THR A 29 -14.07 -4.01 -14.25
C THR A 29 -14.65 -5.16 -13.43
N HIS A 30 -14.78 -4.95 -12.12
CA HIS A 30 -15.30 -5.95 -11.19
C HIS A 30 -16.78 -5.76 -10.83
N ASN A 31 -17.45 -4.76 -11.41
CA ASN A 31 -18.82 -4.39 -11.13
C ASN A 31 -19.10 -4.18 -9.64
N LYS A 32 -18.17 -3.52 -8.94
CA LYS A 32 -18.31 -3.18 -7.52
C LYS A 32 -18.63 -1.70 -7.40
N LEU A 33 -19.81 -1.38 -6.89
CA LEU A 33 -20.25 -0.01 -6.63
C LEU A 33 -20.41 0.21 -5.13
N SER A 34 -20.02 1.39 -4.69
CA SER A 34 -20.18 1.86 -3.32
C SER A 34 -20.87 3.22 -3.35
N GLU A 35 -21.91 3.38 -2.54
CA GLU A 35 -22.55 4.67 -2.27
C GLU A 35 -22.36 4.99 -0.79
N VAL A 36 -21.64 6.08 -0.49
CA VAL A 36 -21.35 6.50 0.88
C VAL A 36 -21.94 7.88 1.18
N PRO A 37 -22.38 8.14 2.42
CA PRO A 37 -22.77 9.49 2.84
C PRO A 37 -21.62 10.47 2.61
N TRP A 38 -21.89 11.57 1.92
CA TRP A 38 -20.87 12.53 1.52
C TRP A 38 -21.48 13.94 1.40
N GLN A 39 -21.29 14.74 2.44
CA GLN A 39 -21.89 16.08 2.56
C GLN A 39 -20.85 17.11 2.99
N GLY A 40 -21.08 18.38 2.61
CA GLY A 40 -20.32 19.51 3.17
C GLY A 40 -18.84 19.59 2.76
N THR A 41 -18.45 18.93 1.67
CA THR A 41 -17.04 18.73 1.29
C THR A 41 -16.44 19.84 0.44
N GLY A 42 -17.25 20.79 -0.03
CA GLY A 42 -16.78 21.96 -0.80
C GLY A 42 -16.32 21.66 -2.24
N GLY A 43 -16.45 20.41 -2.71
CA GLY A 43 -16.27 20.02 -4.12
C GLY A 43 -14.82 20.01 -4.63
N ASN A 44 -13.82 20.02 -3.75
CA ASN A 44 -12.39 20.04 -4.10
C ASN A 44 -11.69 18.69 -3.85
N GLU A 45 -12.43 17.59 -3.87
CA GLU A 45 -11.89 16.27 -3.60
C GLU A 45 -10.93 15.81 -4.69
N LYS A 46 -9.92 15.05 -4.27
CA LYS A 46 -9.00 14.35 -5.18
C LYS A 46 -9.13 12.85 -4.97
N PHE A 47 -9.28 12.14 -6.08
CA PHE A 47 -9.47 10.70 -6.09
C PHE A 47 -8.21 9.98 -6.53
N PHE A 48 -7.82 8.95 -5.79
CA PHE A 48 -6.70 8.07 -6.12
C PHE A 48 -7.19 6.63 -6.26
N PHE A 49 -6.72 5.96 -7.31
CA PHE A 49 -7.23 4.67 -7.78
C PHE A 49 -6.12 3.62 -7.95
N GLU A 50 -4.99 3.81 -7.26
CA GLU A 50 -3.84 2.92 -7.40
C GLU A 50 -4.03 1.56 -6.70
N ASN A 51 -4.89 1.51 -5.68
CA ASN A 51 -5.27 0.25 -5.04
C ASN A 51 -6.54 -0.29 -5.70
N GLU A 52 -6.55 -1.57 -6.04
CA GLU A 52 -7.65 -2.19 -6.78
C GLU A 52 -8.92 -2.39 -5.93
N ASN A 53 -8.80 -2.40 -4.60
CA ASN A 53 -9.89 -2.69 -3.68
C ASN A 53 -10.48 -1.43 -3.02
N VAL A 54 -9.80 -0.29 -3.11
CA VAL A 54 -10.21 0.94 -2.40
C VAL A 54 -10.01 2.19 -3.24
N CYS A 55 -11.02 3.07 -3.21
CA CYS A 55 -10.89 4.44 -3.65
C CYS A 55 -10.39 5.29 -2.47
N MET A 56 -9.32 6.05 -2.67
CA MET A 56 -8.87 7.02 -1.67
C MET A 56 -9.34 8.41 -2.07
N VAL A 57 -10.06 9.08 -1.17
CA VAL A 57 -10.65 10.39 -1.38
C VAL A 57 -9.97 11.38 -0.44
N PHE A 58 -9.18 12.28 -1.02
CA PHE A 58 -8.52 13.33 -0.26
C PHE A 58 -9.36 14.60 -0.28
N ASN A 59 -9.66 15.15 0.90
CA ASN A 59 -10.33 16.43 1.04
C ASN A 59 -9.82 17.19 2.28
N ALA A 60 -9.46 18.46 2.12
CA ALA A 60 -9.12 19.37 3.22
C ALA A 60 -8.14 18.83 4.31
N GLY A 61 -7.13 18.03 3.94
CA GLY A 61 -6.17 17.45 4.91
C GLY A 61 -6.60 16.11 5.52
N GLU A 62 -7.72 15.57 5.07
CA GLU A 62 -8.25 14.28 5.45
C GLU A 62 -8.24 13.32 4.25
N LEU A 63 -7.94 12.06 4.53
CA LEU A 63 -7.94 10.97 3.57
C LEU A 63 -8.99 9.95 4.00
N SER A 64 -10.08 9.86 3.25
CA SER A 64 -11.13 8.88 3.44
C SER A 64 -10.94 7.70 2.51
N LEU A 65 -11.16 6.49 3.02
CA LEU A 65 -11.05 5.24 2.28
C LEU A 65 -12.44 4.68 2.02
N VAL A 66 -12.76 4.41 0.76
CA VAL A 66 -14.02 3.79 0.36
C VAL A 66 -13.71 2.47 -0.36
N GLU A 67 -13.98 1.36 0.30
CA GLU A 67 -13.82 0.03 -0.27
C GLU A 67 -14.88 -0.20 -1.36
N TYR A 68 -14.48 -0.69 -2.54
CA TYR A 68 -15.42 -0.95 -3.62
C TYR A 68 -16.38 -2.10 -3.27
N GLY A 69 -17.68 -1.87 -3.43
CA GLY A 69 -18.73 -2.83 -3.07
C GLY A 69 -19.19 -2.72 -1.61
N ASN A 70 -18.78 -1.66 -0.89
CA ASN A 70 -19.16 -1.40 0.49
C ASN A 70 -19.69 0.03 0.63
N ASN A 71 -20.90 0.18 1.18
CA ASN A 71 -21.63 1.45 1.27
C ASN A 71 -21.30 2.25 2.55
N GLU A 72 -20.15 1.96 3.15
CA GLU A 72 -19.65 2.65 4.33
C GLU A 72 -18.24 3.19 4.05
N ILE A 73 -17.93 4.36 4.63
CA ILE A 73 -16.55 4.86 4.66
C ILE A 73 -15.77 3.94 5.59
N LEU A 74 -14.77 3.24 5.05
CA LEU A 74 -13.96 2.29 5.81
C LEU A 74 -13.20 3.00 6.94
N GLY A 75 -12.73 4.22 6.69
CA GLY A 75 -12.15 5.08 7.70
C GLY A 75 -11.61 6.37 7.11
N THR A 76 -11.38 7.34 7.99
CA THR A 76 -10.79 8.64 7.63
C THR A 76 -9.60 8.92 8.53
N VAL A 77 -8.48 9.30 7.94
CA VAL A 77 -7.27 9.69 8.66
C VAL A 77 -6.82 11.08 8.25
N ARG A 78 -6.17 11.79 9.18
CA ARG A 78 -5.50 13.06 8.89
C ARG A 78 -4.11 12.80 8.36
N THR A 79 -3.82 13.33 7.18
CA THR A 79 -2.49 13.31 6.57
C THR A 79 -2.42 14.38 5.50
N GLU A 80 -1.25 14.98 5.32
CA GLU A 80 -1.00 15.94 4.24
C GLU A 80 -0.34 15.27 3.02
N PHE A 81 0.00 13.97 3.13
CA PHE A 81 0.67 13.24 2.08
C PHE A 81 -0.35 12.66 1.10
N MET A 82 -0.28 13.10 -0.14
CA MET A 82 -1.07 12.54 -1.25
C MET A 82 -0.23 11.62 -2.14
N ASN A 83 1.08 11.50 -1.88
CA ASN A 83 1.94 10.65 -2.67
C ASN A 83 1.64 9.19 -2.30
N PRO A 84 1.24 8.34 -3.27
CA PRO A 84 0.90 6.95 -3.00
C PRO A 84 2.09 6.14 -2.48
N HIS A 85 3.34 6.53 -2.76
CA HIS A 85 4.51 5.91 -2.16
C HIS A 85 4.63 6.13 -0.65
N LEU A 86 3.82 7.02 -0.06
CA LEU A 86 3.81 7.35 1.36
C LEU A 86 2.55 6.83 2.07
N ILE A 87 1.71 6.07 1.35
CA ILE A 87 0.46 5.49 1.82
C ILE A 87 0.36 4.06 1.31
N SER A 88 0.26 3.09 2.20
CA SER A 88 0.02 1.68 1.88
C SER A 88 -1.28 1.23 2.51
N VAL A 89 -2.19 0.71 1.69
CA VAL A 89 -3.46 0.13 2.15
C VAL A 89 -3.48 -1.34 1.76
N ARG A 90 -3.90 -2.22 2.68
CA ARG A 90 -4.07 -3.66 2.46
C ARG A 90 -5.45 -4.06 2.91
N LEU A 91 -6.31 -4.47 1.97
CA LEU A 91 -7.67 -4.93 2.24
C LEU A 91 -7.82 -6.39 1.80
N ASN A 92 -7.67 -7.31 2.74
CA ASN A 92 -7.92 -8.75 2.54
C ASN A 92 -7.20 -9.37 1.31
N GLU A 93 -6.03 -8.83 0.94
CA GLU A 93 -5.29 -9.22 -0.27
C GLU A 93 -4.75 -10.66 -0.19
N ARG A 94 -4.30 -11.09 1.01
CA ARG A 94 -3.88 -12.47 1.25
C ARG A 94 -4.50 -13.01 2.55
N LYS A 95 -5.25 -14.11 2.44
CA LYS A 95 -5.85 -14.78 3.60
C LYS A 95 -4.79 -15.51 4.42
N GLN A 96 -4.86 -15.37 5.74
CA GLN A 96 -4.08 -16.17 6.68
C GLN A 96 -5.05 -17.05 7.50
N ARG A 97 -4.62 -18.26 7.87
CA ARG A 97 -5.43 -19.13 8.73
C ARG A 97 -5.67 -18.43 10.06
N GLY A 98 -6.95 -18.31 10.46
CA GLY A 98 -7.34 -17.66 11.71
C GLY A 98 -7.39 -16.13 11.66
N VAL A 99 -7.22 -15.51 10.49
CA VAL A 99 -7.37 -14.06 10.29
C VAL A 99 -8.49 -13.81 9.28
N ASP A 100 -9.68 -13.48 9.79
CA ASP A 100 -10.88 -13.31 8.97
C ASP A 100 -10.99 -11.92 8.33
N ASN A 101 -10.32 -10.91 8.89
CA ASN A 101 -10.38 -9.53 8.38
C ASN A 101 -9.03 -8.80 8.53
N ASN A 102 -8.27 -8.70 7.45
CA ASN A 102 -7.03 -7.93 7.38
C ASN A 102 -7.25 -6.64 6.59
N LYS A 103 -7.69 -5.58 7.29
CA LYS A 103 -7.78 -4.24 6.72
C LYS A 103 -6.82 -3.33 7.48
N LYS A 104 -5.68 -3.02 6.87
CA LYS A 104 -4.64 -2.18 7.49
C LYS A 104 -4.23 -1.06 6.56
N MET A 105 -3.86 0.05 7.17
CA MET A 105 -3.29 1.20 6.48
C MET A 105 -2.02 1.63 7.19
N ALA A 106 -0.94 1.79 6.43
CA ALA A 106 0.28 2.46 6.87
C ALA A 106 0.43 3.78 6.12
N TYR A 107 0.71 4.87 6.82
CA TYR A 107 0.88 6.18 6.21
C TYR A 107 1.80 7.06 7.04
N LEU A 108 2.27 8.14 6.41
CA LEU A 108 3.01 9.18 7.09
C LEU A 108 2.07 10.18 7.79
N VAL A 109 2.30 10.42 9.08
CA VAL A 109 1.67 11.53 9.82
C VAL A 109 2.43 12.82 9.53
N ASP A 110 3.75 12.73 9.55
CA ASP A 110 4.68 13.77 9.12
C ASP A 110 5.83 13.12 8.34
N LEU A 111 6.81 13.92 7.95
CA LEU A 111 7.94 13.50 7.13
C LEU A 111 8.83 12.38 7.71
N LYS A 112 8.69 12.08 9.00
CA LYS A 112 9.55 11.22 9.80
C LYS A 112 8.76 10.22 10.66
N THR A 113 7.43 10.33 10.69
CA THR A 113 6.58 9.52 11.56
C THR A 113 5.64 8.66 10.73
N ILE A 114 5.78 7.33 10.85
CA ILE A 114 4.88 6.34 10.26
C ILE A 114 3.85 5.93 11.30
N THR A 115 2.61 5.80 10.87
CA THR A 115 1.53 5.19 11.66
C THR A 115 0.92 4.03 10.89
N VAL A 116 0.62 2.93 11.58
CA VAL A 116 -0.14 1.79 11.08
C VAL A 116 -1.44 1.66 11.87
N VAL A 117 -2.57 1.59 11.17
CA VAL A 117 -3.93 1.56 11.73
C VAL A 117 -4.66 0.33 11.24
N ASP A 118 -5.41 -0.30 12.16
CA ASP A 118 -6.45 -1.27 11.83
C ASP A 118 -7.68 -0.51 11.35
N MET A 119 -8.02 -0.67 10.08
CA MET A 119 -9.13 0.04 9.46
C MET A 119 -10.49 -0.56 9.82
N ALA A 120 -10.55 -1.78 10.35
CA ALA A 120 -11.80 -2.36 10.80
C ALA A 120 -12.23 -1.82 12.18
N THR A 121 -11.25 -1.53 13.05
CA THR A 121 -11.50 -1.05 14.42
C THR A 121 -11.18 0.43 14.61
N GLY A 122 -10.42 1.04 13.70
CA GLY A 122 -9.88 2.39 13.82
C GLY A 122 -8.69 2.49 14.78
N PHE A 123 -8.22 1.39 15.36
CA PHE A 123 -7.15 1.42 16.37
C PHE A 123 -5.76 1.59 15.75
N ASN A 124 -4.94 2.39 16.42
CA ASN A 124 -3.51 2.48 16.12
C ASN A 124 -2.80 1.19 16.54
N ILE A 125 -2.14 0.54 15.58
CA ILE A 125 -1.36 -0.69 15.80
C ILE A 125 0.09 -0.33 16.12
N ALA A 126 0.66 0.59 15.33
CA ALA A 126 2.06 1.00 15.48
C ALA A 126 2.26 2.48 15.16
N THR A 127 3.22 3.10 15.84
CA THR A 127 3.71 4.44 15.54
C THR A 127 5.23 4.46 15.64
N VAL A 128 5.90 4.76 14.52
CA VAL A 128 7.36 4.66 14.39
C VAL A 128 7.95 6.00 13.97
N ASN A 129 8.80 6.56 14.83
CA ASN A 129 9.58 7.76 14.55
C ASN A 129 10.90 7.40 13.87
N HIS A 130 11.32 8.19 12.89
CA HIS A 130 12.59 8.02 12.16
C HIS A 130 13.40 9.31 12.10
N ASP A 131 14.73 9.21 12.12
CA ASP A 131 15.59 10.39 12.17
C ASP A 131 15.70 11.12 10.82
N SER A 132 15.41 10.41 9.72
CA SER A 132 15.51 10.90 8.36
C SER A 132 14.15 10.95 7.68
N ARG A 133 14.02 11.81 6.66
CA ARG A 133 12.81 11.95 5.86
C ARG A 133 12.50 10.62 5.18
N ILE A 134 11.30 10.10 5.33
CA ILE A 134 10.84 8.88 4.65
C ILE A 134 10.36 9.25 3.26
N ASP A 135 10.68 8.43 2.27
CA ASP A 135 10.34 8.70 0.87
C ASP A 135 9.63 7.58 0.13
N TRP A 136 9.49 6.42 0.78
CA TRP A 136 8.71 5.29 0.30
C TRP A 136 8.35 4.37 1.48
N LEU A 137 7.16 3.79 1.48
CA LEU A 137 6.73 2.73 2.41
C LEU A 137 5.75 1.77 1.73
N GLU A 138 5.74 0.50 2.14
CA GLU A 138 4.80 -0.50 1.64
C GLU A 138 4.66 -1.68 2.62
N LEU A 139 3.41 -1.98 3.02
CA LEU A 139 3.06 -3.18 3.78
C LEU A 139 3.12 -4.40 2.86
N ASN A 140 3.51 -5.57 3.38
CA ASN A 140 3.25 -6.82 2.66
C ASN A 140 1.74 -7.12 2.61
N GLU A 141 1.31 -8.06 1.78
CA GLU A 141 -0.12 -8.36 1.56
C GLU A 141 -0.86 -8.81 2.85
N THR A 142 -0.13 -9.37 3.82
CA THR A 142 -0.70 -9.74 5.14
C THR A 142 -0.72 -8.59 6.14
N GLY A 143 -0.07 -7.47 5.83
CA GLY A 143 0.08 -6.33 6.73
C GLY A 143 0.84 -6.63 8.03
N ARG A 144 1.63 -7.73 8.06
CA ARG A 144 2.46 -8.12 9.21
C ARG A 144 3.76 -7.33 9.25
N THR A 145 4.33 -7.08 8.08
CA THR A 145 5.62 -6.43 7.94
C THR A 145 5.49 -5.21 7.05
N LEU A 146 6.12 -4.12 7.45
CA LEU A 146 6.24 -2.90 6.68
C LEU A 146 7.69 -2.72 6.22
N LEU A 147 7.87 -2.49 4.92
CA LEU A 147 9.13 -1.93 4.42
C LEU A 147 9.00 -0.43 4.30
N PHE A 148 10.05 0.30 4.63
CA PHE A 148 10.14 1.72 4.32
C PHE A 148 11.57 2.14 3.99
N ARG A 149 11.69 3.17 3.16
CA ARG A 149 12.96 3.74 2.74
C ARG A 149 13.06 5.21 3.14
N ASP A 150 14.23 5.59 3.61
CA ASP A 150 14.54 6.99 3.89
C ASP A 150 15.34 7.68 2.78
N LYS A 151 15.41 9.02 2.85
CA LYS A 151 16.19 9.85 1.92
C LYS A 151 17.69 9.59 1.94
N LYS A 152 18.21 8.84 2.92
CA LYS A 152 19.60 8.35 2.94
C LYS A 152 19.75 7.02 2.19
N LEU A 153 18.71 6.59 1.47
CA LEU A 153 18.62 5.33 0.73
C LEU A 153 18.81 4.11 1.63
N LYS A 154 18.43 4.19 2.91
CA LYS A 154 18.40 3.02 3.79
C LYS A 154 17.02 2.39 3.74
N LEU A 155 16.98 1.09 3.50
CA LEU A 155 15.77 0.27 3.57
C LEU A 155 15.67 -0.35 4.96
N HIS A 156 14.51 -0.19 5.56
CA HIS A 156 14.18 -0.70 6.88
C HIS A 156 13.02 -1.68 6.77
N LEU A 157 13.11 -2.74 7.57
CA LEU A 157 12.03 -3.69 7.81
C LEU A 157 11.48 -3.44 9.22
N LEU A 158 10.18 -3.33 9.31
CA LEU A 158 9.43 -3.17 10.55
C LEU A 158 8.46 -4.35 10.69
N ASP A 159 8.56 -5.06 11.81
CA ASP A 159 7.48 -5.93 12.25
C ASP A 159 6.39 -5.07 12.90
N VAL A 160 5.16 -5.13 12.39
CA VAL A 160 4.08 -4.21 12.77
C VAL A 160 3.59 -4.45 14.20
N GLU A 161 3.56 -5.70 14.64
CA GLU A 161 3.03 -6.08 15.95
C GLU A 161 4.04 -5.78 17.06
N THR A 162 5.28 -6.24 16.89
CA THR A 162 6.36 -6.06 17.88
C THR A 162 7.02 -4.69 17.80
N GLN A 163 6.78 -3.94 16.71
CA GLN A 163 7.42 -2.67 16.37
C GLN A 163 8.96 -2.76 16.28
N VAL A 164 9.51 -3.97 16.12
CA VAL A 164 10.93 -4.18 15.94
C VAL A 164 11.34 -3.70 14.55
N ARG A 165 12.26 -2.74 14.52
CA ARG A 165 12.80 -2.15 13.29
C ARG A 165 14.25 -2.57 13.07
N THR A 166 14.55 -3.03 11.86
CA THR A 166 15.91 -3.38 11.43
C THR A 166 16.25 -2.75 10.09
N THR A 167 17.45 -2.19 9.94
CA THR A 167 17.96 -1.75 8.63
C THR A 167 18.49 -2.96 7.86
N ILE A 168 17.89 -3.27 6.71
CA ILE A 168 18.20 -4.48 5.95
C ILE A 168 19.05 -4.22 4.69
N LEU A 169 19.07 -2.99 4.18
CA LEU A 169 19.86 -2.63 3.01
C LEU A 169 20.26 -1.15 3.03
N ASN A 170 21.51 -0.85 2.68
CA ASN A 170 21.97 0.52 2.44
C ASN A 170 22.04 0.82 0.94
N TYR A 171 21.97 2.08 0.54
CA TYR A 171 22.00 2.50 -0.88
C TYR A 171 20.91 1.83 -1.74
N CYS A 172 19.74 1.59 -1.15
CA CYS A 172 18.57 1.02 -1.79
C CYS A 172 17.97 2.02 -2.79
N THR A 173 18.14 1.75 -4.07
CA THR A 173 17.65 2.61 -5.16
C THR A 173 16.24 2.21 -5.64
N TYR A 174 15.91 0.94 -5.46
CA TYR A 174 14.62 0.35 -5.81
C TYR A 174 14.32 -0.79 -4.83
N VAL A 175 13.04 -0.98 -4.50
CA VAL A 175 12.54 -2.07 -3.65
C VAL A 175 11.10 -2.37 -4.03
N GLN A 176 10.70 -3.64 -3.96
CA GLN A 176 9.31 -4.06 -4.12
C GLN A 176 9.07 -5.40 -3.41
N TRP A 177 7.86 -5.58 -2.88
CA TRP A 177 7.34 -6.91 -2.56
C TRP A 177 7.02 -7.68 -3.84
N VAL A 178 7.33 -8.97 -3.87
CA VAL A 178 6.90 -9.86 -4.93
C VAL A 178 5.44 -10.26 -4.66
N PRO A 179 4.49 -9.95 -5.56
CA PRO A 179 3.08 -10.27 -5.36
C PRO A 179 2.85 -11.74 -5.02
N LEU A 180 1.82 -12.01 -4.23
CA LEU A 180 1.41 -13.34 -3.77
C LEU A 180 2.47 -14.05 -2.91
N SER A 181 3.43 -13.32 -2.36
CA SER A 181 4.51 -13.88 -1.53
C SER A 181 5.01 -12.88 -0.49
N ASP A 182 5.91 -13.33 0.40
CA ASP A 182 6.68 -12.46 1.30
C ASP A 182 8.13 -12.29 0.82
N VAL A 183 8.37 -12.48 -0.49
CA VAL A 183 9.69 -12.28 -1.10
C VAL A 183 9.89 -10.78 -1.37
N VAL A 184 11.08 -10.27 -1.08
CA VAL A 184 11.46 -8.88 -1.34
C VAL A 184 12.57 -8.84 -2.38
N VAL A 185 12.46 -7.93 -3.34
CA VAL A 185 13.50 -7.64 -4.31
C VAL A 185 13.91 -6.18 -4.17
N ALA A 186 15.21 -5.91 -4.11
CA ALA A 186 15.74 -4.55 -4.04
C ALA A 186 17.03 -4.39 -4.85
N GLN A 187 17.41 -3.15 -5.14
CA GLN A 187 18.64 -2.81 -5.86
C GLN A 187 19.58 -1.95 -5.01
N ASN A 188 20.83 -2.36 -4.89
CA ASN A 188 21.90 -1.61 -4.22
C ASN A 188 23.19 -1.65 -5.03
N ARG A 189 23.71 -0.49 -5.44
CA ARG A 189 25.06 -0.30 -6.03
C ARG A 189 25.43 -1.32 -7.12
N GLY A 190 24.48 -1.63 -8.00
CA GLY A 190 24.70 -2.59 -9.09
C GLY A 190 24.44 -4.06 -8.72
N ASN A 191 23.91 -4.35 -7.53
CA ASN A 191 23.41 -5.67 -7.15
C ASN A 191 21.89 -5.68 -7.06
N LEU A 192 21.31 -6.79 -7.47
CA LEU A 192 19.95 -7.21 -7.17
C LEU A 192 19.99 -8.04 -5.90
N CYS A 193 19.29 -7.59 -4.86
CA CYS A 193 19.15 -8.24 -3.57
C CYS A 193 17.79 -8.92 -3.50
N VAL A 194 17.74 -10.19 -3.11
CA VAL A 194 16.51 -10.97 -2.97
C VAL A 194 16.46 -11.60 -1.58
N TRP A 195 15.38 -11.35 -0.86
CA TRP A 195 15.04 -12.03 0.40
C TRP A 195 13.91 -13.00 0.13
N TYR A 196 14.22 -14.30 0.08
CA TYR A 196 13.21 -15.35 -0.07
C TYR A 196 12.40 -15.58 1.22
N ASN A 197 12.99 -15.23 2.36
CA ASN A 197 12.32 -15.22 3.65
C ASN A 197 12.65 -13.89 4.33
N ILE A 198 11.66 -13.01 4.43
CA ILE A 198 11.84 -11.68 5.04
C ILE A 198 12.03 -11.73 6.57
N ASP A 199 11.63 -12.84 7.21
CA ASP A 199 11.81 -13.04 8.65
C ASP A 199 13.27 -13.36 9.02
N SER A 200 14.13 -13.62 8.02
CA SER A 200 15.57 -13.81 8.18
C SER A 200 16.32 -12.80 7.30
N PRO A 201 16.27 -11.50 7.64
CA PRO A 201 16.80 -10.41 6.79
C PRO A 201 18.31 -10.50 6.54
N GLU A 202 19.05 -11.25 7.36
CA GLU A 202 20.47 -11.56 7.17
C GLU A 202 20.73 -12.52 6.00
N ARG A 203 19.73 -13.30 5.57
CA ARG A 203 19.85 -14.30 4.49
C ARG A 203 19.53 -13.72 3.11
N VAL A 204 20.16 -12.60 2.78
CA VAL A 204 20.00 -11.96 1.47
C VAL A 204 20.80 -12.70 0.38
N THR A 205 20.15 -12.96 -0.75
CA THR A 205 20.84 -13.44 -1.96
C THR A 205 21.14 -12.25 -2.87
N MET A 206 22.39 -12.12 -3.32
CA MET A 206 22.82 -11.00 -4.16
C MET A 206 23.27 -11.46 -5.54
N PHE A 207 22.75 -10.80 -6.58
CA PHE A 207 23.14 -11.02 -7.97
C PHE A 207 23.70 -9.73 -8.57
N PRO A 208 24.89 -9.74 -9.20
CA PRO A 208 25.40 -8.57 -9.88
C PRO A 208 24.56 -8.24 -11.12
N ILE A 209 24.11 -6.98 -11.25
CA ILE A 209 23.34 -6.48 -12.38
C ILE A 209 24.31 -6.14 -13.51
N LYS A 210 24.26 -6.92 -14.60
CA LYS A 210 24.95 -6.57 -15.84
C LYS A 210 24.10 -5.57 -16.62
N VAL A 211 24.71 -4.46 -17.07
CA VAL A 211 24.13 -3.27 -17.74
C VAL A 211 23.17 -3.57 -18.91
N ARG A 212 23.13 -4.81 -19.44
CA ARG A 212 22.21 -5.22 -20.52
C ARG A 212 20.89 -5.87 -20.07
N SER A 213 20.58 -6.00 -18.78
CA SER A 213 19.48 -6.89 -18.33
C SER A 213 18.35 -6.23 -17.52
N LEU A 214 18.19 -4.90 -17.57
CA LEU A 214 17.12 -4.22 -16.81
C LEU A 214 15.71 -4.75 -17.15
N VAL A 215 15.53 -5.36 -18.34
CA VAL A 215 14.25 -5.91 -18.81
C VAL A 215 13.91 -7.29 -18.21
N ARG A 216 14.86 -8.01 -17.59
CA ARG A 216 14.64 -9.42 -17.16
C ARG A 216 14.19 -9.61 -15.71
N VAL A 217 14.24 -8.60 -14.85
CA VAL A 217 13.84 -8.80 -13.44
C VAL A 217 12.32 -8.96 -13.30
N ILE A 218 11.54 -8.36 -14.21
CA ILE A 218 10.08 -8.56 -14.29
C ILE A 218 9.73 -9.99 -14.77
N SER A 219 10.63 -10.66 -15.49
CA SER A 219 10.43 -12.05 -15.96
C SER A 219 10.77 -13.14 -14.94
N ILE A 220 11.22 -12.80 -13.72
CA ILE A 220 11.39 -13.81 -12.65
C ILE A 220 10.03 -14.38 -12.21
N GLN A 221 8.90 -13.77 -12.59
CA GLN A 221 7.56 -14.30 -12.39
C GLN A 221 7.22 -15.60 -13.16
N GLN A 222 8.10 -16.14 -14.02
CA GLN A 222 7.80 -17.37 -14.79
C GLN A 222 8.76 -18.56 -14.58
N GLN A 223 9.74 -18.49 -13.67
CA GLN A 223 10.72 -19.59 -13.50
C GLN A 223 11.04 -19.96 -12.05
N ALA A 224 10.08 -19.84 -11.13
CA ALA A 224 10.15 -20.60 -9.88
C ALA A 224 9.45 -21.95 -10.09
N PRO A 225 10.17 -23.08 -10.28
CA PRO A 225 9.54 -24.38 -10.19
C PRO A 225 9.02 -24.56 -8.77
N PHE A 226 7.71 -24.80 -8.66
CA PHE A 226 7.11 -25.45 -7.50
C PHE A 226 7.92 -26.72 -7.20
N TYR A 227 8.80 -26.68 -6.21
CA TYR A 227 9.23 -27.90 -5.56
C TYR A 227 8.13 -28.30 -4.59
N SER A 228 7.29 -29.21 -5.07
CA SER A 228 6.47 -30.08 -4.24
C SER A 228 7.37 -30.80 -3.23
N TRP A 229 7.04 -30.67 -1.95
CA TRP A 229 7.37 -31.68 -0.97
C TRP A 229 6.07 -32.38 -0.59
N GLU A 230 6.16 -33.70 -0.60
CA GLU A 230 5.14 -34.68 -0.22
C GLU A 230 4.42 -34.36 1.09
#